data_AF-A0A3D6C8Y2-F1
#
_entry.id   AF-A0A3D6C8Y2-F1
#
_cell.length_a   1.000
_cell.length_b   1.000
_cell.length_c   1.000
_cell.angle_alpha   90.00
_cell.angle_beta   90.00
_cell.angle_gamma   90.00
#
_symmetry.space_group_name_H-M   'P 1'
#
loop_
_entity.id
_entity.type
_entity.pdbx_description
1 polymer ?
#
loop_
_entity_poly.entity_id
_entity_poly.type
_entity_poly.pdbx_seq_one_letter_code
_entity_poly.pdbx_strand_id
1 'polypeptide(L)' 'RELQVFKLIGRGFSSREIAERLFLSIKTIGTYRERIKDKLNLKHANELVRCAVHFEKTGQISTQA' A
#
# COMPACT_ATOMS: atom_id res chain seq x y z
N ARG A 1 4.50 -8.28 -4.65
CA ARG A 1 3.89 -7.20 -5.47
C ARG A 1 3.02 -6.26 -4.63
N GLU A 2 2.09 -6.79 -3.83
CA GLU A 2 1.31 -6.00 -2.84
C GLU A 2 2.19 -5.12 -1.95
N LEU A 3 3.24 -5.70 -1.38
CA LEU A 3 4.22 -4.99 -0.56
C LEU A 3 4.97 -3.86 -1.31
N GLN A 4 5.17 -3.99 -2.62
CA GLN A 4 5.77 -2.91 -3.42
C GLN A 4 4.79 -1.77 -3.63
N VAL A 5 3.53 -2.08 -3.94
CA VAL A 5 2.44 -1.08 -3.98
C VAL A 5 2.38 -0.36 -2.64
N PHE A 6 2.39 -1.10 -1.54
CA PHE A 6 2.37 -0.54 -0.19
C PHE A 6 3.56 0.39 0.08
N LYS A 7 4.80 -0.01 -0.23
CA LYS A 7 5.98 0.86 -0.10
C LYS A 7 5.86 2.14 -0.92
N LEU A 8 5.36 2.04 -2.15
CA LEU A 8 5.20 3.21 -3.02
C LEU A 8 4.10 4.17 -2.50
N ILE A 9 3.01 3.64 -1.93
CA ILE A 9 2.01 4.45 -1.24
C ILE A 9 2.64 5.20 -0.06
N GLY A 10 3.52 4.53 0.70
CA GLY A 10 4.22 5.14 1.84
C GLY A 10 5.16 6.28 1.44
N ARG A 11 5.75 6.18 0.26
CA ARG A 11 6.55 7.25 -0.35
C ARG A 11 5.74 8.42 -0.93
N GLY A 12 4.41 8.33 -0.90
CA GLY A 12 3.52 9.37 -1.44
C GLY A 12 3.21 9.26 -2.93
N PHE A 13 3.52 8.14 -3.59
CA PHE A 13 3.18 7.96 -5.00
C PHE A 13 1.67 7.77 -5.19
N SER A 14 1.13 8.38 -6.25
CA SER A 14 -0.28 8.22 -6.62
C SER A 14 -0.54 6.84 -7.24
N SER A 15 -1.77 6.32 -7.14
CA SER A 15 -2.14 5.02 -7.73
C SER A 15 -1.76 4.88 -9.22
N ARG A 16 -1.77 6.00 -9.95
CA ARG A 16 -1.33 6.08 -11.36
C ARG A 16 0.18 5.93 -11.51
N GLU A 17 0.97 6.61 -10.70
CA GLU A 17 2.44 6.49 -10.72
C GLU A 17 2.90 5.10 -10.29
N ILE A 18 2.21 4.50 -9.33
CA ILE A 18 2.46 3.13 -8.88
C ILE A 18 2.16 2.14 -10.02
N ALA A 19 1.03 2.34 -10.71
CA ALA A 19 0.65 1.57 -11.88
C ALA A 19 1.73 1.64 -12.97
N GLU A 20 2.17 2.85 -13.32
CA GLU A 20 3.23 3.09 -14.32
C GLU A 20 4.55 2.41 -13.91
N ARG A 21 4.99 2.60 -12.66
CA ARG A 21 6.26 2.03 -12.17
C ARG A 21 6.28 0.52 -12.09
N LEU A 22 5.14 -0.09 -11.78
CA LEU A 22 5.02 -1.54 -11.70
C LEU A 22 4.58 -2.17 -13.02
N PHE A 23 4.36 -1.36 -14.07
CA PHE A 23 3.80 -1.79 -15.35
C PHE A 23 2.48 -2.56 -15.16
N LEU A 24 1.60 -2.02 -14.32
CA LEU A 24 0.31 -2.60 -13.93
C LEU A 24 -0.82 -1.61 -14.18
N SER A 25 -2.01 -2.12 -14.45
CA SER A 25 -3.20 -1.27 -14.55
C SER A 25 -3.62 -0.71 -13.19
N ILE A 26 -4.16 0.51 -13.18
CA ILE A 26 -4.74 1.16 -11.99
C ILE A 26 -5.80 0.25 -11.33
N LYS A 27 -6.55 -0.50 -12.15
CA LYS A 27 -7.51 -1.51 -11.67
C LYS A 27 -6.84 -2.56 -10.78
N THR A 28 -5.68 -3.07 -11.20
CA THR A 28 -4.90 -4.04 -10.44
C THR A 28 -4.35 -3.43 -9.16
N ILE A 29 -3.91 -2.15 -9.19
CA ILE A 29 -3.53 -1.42 -7.97
C ILE A 29 -4.70 -1.32 -6.99
N GLY A 30 -5.92 -1.07 -7.48
CA GLY A 30 -7.14 -1.11 -6.68
C GLY A 30 -7.32 -2.45 -5.96
N THR A 31 -7.27 -3.55 -6.72
CA THR A 31 -7.34 -4.92 -6.16
C THR A 31 -6.24 -5.18 -5.13
N TYR A 32 -5.00 -4.75 -5.40
CA TYR A 32 -3.92 -4.90 -4.41
C TYR A 32 -4.18 -4.08 -3.15
N ARG A 33 -4.69 -2.85 -3.24
CA ARG A 33 -5.05 -2.05 -2.05
C ARG A 33 -6.13 -2.71 -1.22
N GLU A 34 -7.12 -3.35 -1.83
CA GLU A 34 -8.12 -4.13 -1.12
C GLU A 34 -7.51 -5.34 -0.42
N ARG A 35 -6.69 -6.13 -1.11
CA ARG A 35 -6.01 -7.28 -0.48
C ARG A 35 -5.04 -6.89 0.62
N ILE A 36 -4.34 -5.76 0.47
CA ILE A 36 -3.46 -5.22 1.51
C ILE A 36 -4.28 -4.75 2.71
N LYS A 37 -5.40 -4.06 2.48
CA LYS A 37 -6.31 -3.66 3.57
C LYS A 37 -6.83 -4.88 4.33
N ASP A 38 -7.25 -5.92 3.61
CA ASP A 38 -7.73 -7.17 4.20
C ASP A 38 -6.64 -7.87 5.03
N LYS A 39 -5.42 -8.01 4.47
CA LYS A 39 -4.26 -8.57 5.18
C LYS A 39 -3.85 -7.79 6.42
N LEU A 40 -3.93 -6.46 6.37
CA LEU A 40 -3.56 -5.58 7.48
C LEU A 40 -4.76 -5.28 8.40
N ASN A 41 -5.93 -5.85 8.12
CA ASN A 41 -7.19 -5.59 8.82
C ASN A 41 -7.56 -4.10 8.91
N LEU A 42 -7.21 -3.32 7.87
CA LEU A 42 -7.43 -1.87 7.84
C LEU A 42 -8.80 -1.55 7.25
N LYS A 43 -9.62 -0.82 8.02
CA LYS A 43 -10.95 -0.40 7.59
C LYS A 43 -10.91 0.80 6.66
N HIS A 44 -9.93 1.69 6.84
CA HIS A 44 -9.88 2.94 6.10
C HIS A 44 -8.66 3.07 5.18
N ALA A 45 -8.87 3.70 4.02
CA ALA A 45 -7.78 4.02 3.09
C ALA A 45 -6.76 4.99 3.69
N ASN A 46 -7.16 5.83 4.65
CA ASN A 46 -6.22 6.69 5.39
C ASN A 46 -5.25 5.85 6.23
N GLU A 47 -5.74 4.77 6.84
CA GLU A 47 -4.92 3.92 7.71
C GLU A 47 -3.92 3.16 6.88
N LEU A 48 -4.33 2.68 5.69
CA LEU A 48 -3.41 2.11 4.71
C LEU A 48 -2.25 3.06 4.40
N VAL A 49 -2.55 4.35 4.14
CA VAL A 49 -1.52 5.35 3.83
C VAL A 49 -0.62 5.60 5.05
N ARG A 50 -1.20 5.75 6.25
CA ARG A 50 -0.43 5.93 7.50
C ARG A 50 0.48 4.74 7.79
N CYS A 51 -0.03 3.52 7.68
CA CYS A 51 0.74 2.30 7.84
C CYS A 51 1.83 2.19 6.77
N ALA A 52 1.55 2.58 5.53
CA ALA A 52 2.52 2.57 4.45
C ALA A 52 3.68 3.56 4.71
N VAL A 53 3.36 4.78 5.14
CA VAL A 53 4.34 5.82 5.52
C VAL A 53 5.17 5.35 6.72
N HIS A 54 4.50 4.76 7.72
CA HIS A 54 5.17 4.21 8.90
C HIS A 54 6.13 3.08 8.49
N PHE A 55 5.69 2.14 7.67
CA PHE A 55 6.49 1.03 7.17
C PHE A 55 7.69 1.48 6.33
N GLU A 56 7.55 2.57 5.55
CA GLU A 56 8.67 3.14 4.80
C GLU A 56 9.74 3.71 5.74
N LYS A 57 9.32 4.36 6.84
CA LYS A 57 10.23 4.93 7.84
C LYS A 57 10.85 3.89 8.78
N THR A 58 10.10 2.86 9.18
CA THR A 58 10.55 1.92 10.22
C THR A 58 11.02 0.58 9.66
N GLY A 59 10.65 0.24 8.42
CA GLY A 59 10.93 -1.07 7.82
C GLY A 59 10.18 -2.24 8.49
N GLN A 60 9.33 -1.97 9.49
CA GLN A 60 8.62 -2.98 10.27
C GLN A 60 7.11 -2.86 10.04
N ILE A 61 6.48 -3.94 9.61
CA ILE A 61 5.02 -4.05 9.59
C ILE A 61 4.64 -4.48 11.00
N SER A 62 4.34 -3.52 11.87
CA SER A 62 3.70 -3.85 13.16
C SER A 62 2.24 -4.21 12.87
N THR A 63 2.01 -5.43 12.39
CA THR A 63 0.71 -6.09 12.57
C THR A 63 0.53 -6.20 14.07
N GLN A 64 -0.28 -5.31 14.65
CA GLN A 64 -0.73 -5.48 16.03
C GLN A 64 -1.52 -6.80 16.06
N ALA A 65 -1.19 -7.60 17.08
CA ALA A 65 -1.52 -9.01 17.24
C ALA A 65 -3.02 -9.36 17.17
#